data_AF-A0A5N6ZUI1-F1
#
_entry.id   AF-A0A5N6ZUI1-F1
#
_cell.length_a   1.000
_cell.length_b   1.000
_cell.length_c   1.000
_cell.angle_alpha   90.00
_cell.angle_beta   90.00
_cell.angle_gamma   90.00
#
_symmetry.space_group_name_H-M   'P 1'
#
loop_
_entity.id
_entity.type
_entity.pdbx_description
1 polymer ?
#
loop_
_entity_poly.entity_id
_entity_poly.type
_entity_poly.pdbx_seq_one_letter_code
_entity_poly.pdbx_strand_id
1 'polypeptide(L)'
;MTLFKPFLSNVTIREYRDLIRDHDDEFIQKIPKAEMHVHIEGTMTPETPIPKPGTGKPCHVLAEGDVEGGTHRFFQLYCGGFDVFREEEYFCYLALNYFQRAVQFQWIMCFLRDMSPESAMSHHIDALPFRDMIVGIGLEFLERGRPSLLFEDVFERARDNHLKITCHCDFGAKHSLRHVAQAVDQLGETGAGRIDHGLHKGLGLTIRLWGYLCYIGESRIPERMGVIHDAGIKIVIGSDDPACMEDIRLKNTLYMLCELCQYAVDICWASTTIETQILEELQEYLKQVL
;
A
#
# COMPACT_ATOMS: atom_id res chain seq x y z
N MET A 1 -13.89 -21.12 -23.04
CA MET A 1 -14.10 -19.69 -23.34
C MET A 1 -13.38 -18.89 -22.27
N THR A 2 -12.35 -18.16 -22.67
CA THR A 2 -11.40 -17.44 -21.82
C THR A 2 -12.13 -16.36 -21.02
N LEU A 3 -12.20 -16.52 -19.69
CA LEU A 3 -12.99 -15.73 -18.75
C LEU A 3 -12.29 -14.45 -18.26
N PHE A 4 -11.38 -13.89 -19.06
CA PHE A 4 -10.73 -12.62 -18.75
C PHE A 4 -11.29 -11.54 -19.67
N LYS A 5 -11.97 -10.55 -19.09
CA LYS A 5 -12.24 -9.28 -19.78
C LYS A 5 -10.89 -8.61 -20.09
N PRO A 6 -10.77 -7.88 -21.21
CA PRO A 6 -9.58 -7.09 -21.49
C PRO A 6 -9.40 -6.02 -20.39
N PHE A 7 -8.13 -5.70 -20.09
CA PHE A 7 -7.74 -4.62 -19.18
C PHE A 7 -8.39 -3.29 -19.58
N LEU A 8 -8.67 -2.41 -18.61
CA LEU A 8 -9.19 -1.08 -18.90
C LEU A 8 -8.22 -0.31 -19.79
N SER A 9 -8.73 0.37 -20.83
CA SER A 9 -7.90 1.22 -21.69
C SER A 9 -7.33 2.40 -20.91
N ASN A 10 -6.15 2.92 -21.31
CA ASN A 10 -5.56 4.13 -20.72
C ASN A 10 -6.50 5.35 -20.84
N VAL A 11 -7.34 5.40 -21.88
CA VAL A 11 -8.33 6.47 -22.07
C VAL A 11 -9.39 6.41 -20.98
N THR A 12 -9.96 5.22 -20.76
CA THR A 12 -10.95 4.99 -19.70
C THR A 12 -10.38 5.29 -18.32
N ILE A 13 -9.13 4.88 -18.06
CA ILE A 13 -8.44 5.17 -16.80
C ILE A 13 -8.31 6.69 -16.57
N ARG A 14 -7.99 7.48 -17.61
CA ARG A 14 -7.92 8.94 -17.53
C ARG A 14 -9.27 9.61 -17.35
N GLU A 15 -10.31 9.14 -18.04
CA GLU A 15 -11.67 9.62 -17.85
C GLU A 15 -12.12 9.41 -16.40
N TYR A 16 -11.81 8.24 -15.83
CA TYR A 16 -12.01 7.98 -14.41
C TYR A 16 -11.22 8.91 -13.51
N ARG A 17 -9.92 9.12 -13.80
CA ARG A 17 -9.09 10.06 -13.04
C ARG A 17 -9.69 11.46 -13.04
N ASP A 18 -10.09 11.98 -14.19
CA ASP A 18 -10.61 13.34 -14.29
C ASP A 18 -11.97 13.48 -13.55
N LEU A 19 -12.85 12.47 -13.64
CA LEU A 19 -14.08 12.40 -12.85
C LEU A 19 -13.82 12.33 -11.33
N ILE A 20 -12.78 11.61 -10.90
CA ILE A 20 -12.46 11.38 -9.48
C ILE A 20 -11.72 12.57 -8.87
N ARG A 21 -10.80 13.18 -9.61
CA ARG A 21 -10.00 14.33 -9.16
C ARG A 21 -10.88 15.52 -8.80
N ASP A 22 -11.98 15.68 -9.51
CA ASP A 22 -12.92 16.79 -9.34
C ASP A 22 -13.99 16.51 -8.25
N HIS A 23 -13.97 15.33 -7.61
CA HIS A 23 -14.90 14.99 -6.53
C HIS A 23 -14.36 15.50 -5.18
N ASP A 24 -14.83 16.67 -4.76
CA ASP A 24 -14.45 17.29 -3.49
C ASP A 24 -15.47 16.95 -2.39
N ASP A 25 -15.45 15.69 -1.94
CA ASP A 25 -16.39 15.24 -0.92
C ASP A 25 -15.91 15.63 0.49
N GLU A 26 -16.70 16.45 1.16
CA GLU A 26 -16.43 16.96 2.52
C GLU A 26 -16.50 15.85 3.57
N PHE A 27 -17.39 14.86 3.39
CA PHE A 27 -17.52 13.74 4.31
C PHE A 27 -16.24 12.90 4.31
N ILE A 28 -15.75 12.58 3.11
CA ILE A 28 -14.51 11.82 2.96
C ILE A 28 -13.30 12.58 3.47
N GLN A 29 -13.24 13.90 3.35
CA GLN A 29 -12.09 14.66 3.83
C GLN A 29 -12.01 14.74 5.34
N LYS A 30 -13.16 14.84 6.00
CA LYS A 30 -13.23 15.10 7.44
C LYS A 30 -13.31 13.84 8.29
N ILE A 31 -13.75 12.72 7.72
CA ILE A 31 -13.85 11.47 8.48
C ILE A 31 -12.46 11.01 8.98
N PRO A 32 -12.32 10.72 10.30
CA PRO A 32 -11.10 10.16 10.86
C PRO A 32 -10.76 8.81 10.21
N LYS A 33 -9.47 8.60 9.91
CA LYS A 33 -8.99 7.41 9.20
C LYS A 33 -7.51 7.11 9.49
N ALA A 34 -7.13 5.87 9.28
CA ALA A 34 -5.73 5.42 9.31
C ALA A 34 -5.33 4.87 7.93
N GLU A 35 -4.13 5.24 7.47
CA GLU A 35 -3.50 4.71 6.25
C GLU A 35 -2.36 3.76 6.66
N MET A 36 -2.31 2.58 6.05
CA MET A 36 -1.46 1.47 6.50
C MET A 36 -0.58 0.85 5.43
N HIS A 37 -0.85 1.21 4.19
CA HIS A 37 -0.13 0.72 3.03
C HIS A 37 0.02 1.89 2.07
N VAL A 38 1.17 2.52 2.23
CA VAL A 38 1.67 3.61 1.41
C VAL A 38 3.18 3.48 1.37
N HIS A 39 3.73 3.44 0.16
CA HIS A 39 5.17 3.51 -0.05
C HIS A 39 5.55 4.98 -0.11
N ILE A 40 6.48 5.40 0.74
CA ILE A 40 6.79 6.83 0.88
C ILE A 40 7.34 7.38 -0.44
N GLU A 41 8.13 6.58 -1.15
CA GLU A 41 8.68 6.88 -2.48
C GLU A 41 7.58 6.99 -3.53
N GLY A 42 6.51 6.20 -3.37
CA GLY A 42 5.30 6.23 -4.18
C GLY A 42 4.45 7.49 -4.01
N THR A 43 4.83 8.38 -3.08
CA THR A 43 4.15 9.67 -2.85
C THR A 43 4.79 10.84 -3.59
N MET A 44 5.94 10.63 -4.23
CA MET A 44 6.70 11.68 -4.92
C MET A 44 5.94 12.21 -6.15
N THR A 45 5.57 13.48 -6.13
CA THR A 45 4.87 14.15 -7.24
C THR A 45 5.83 15.07 -8.03
N PRO A 46 5.44 15.52 -9.23
CA PRO A 46 6.24 16.49 -10.00
C PRO A 46 6.54 17.81 -9.27
N GLU A 47 5.77 18.14 -8.23
CA GLU A 47 5.89 19.33 -7.38
C GLU A 47 6.74 19.11 -6.12
N THR A 48 7.11 17.86 -5.79
CA THR A 48 8.00 17.57 -4.66
C THR A 48 9.36 18.27 -4.88
N PRO A 49 9.93 18.96 -3.87
CA PRO A 49 11.14 19.78 -4.03
C PRO A 49 12.42 18.93 -4.07
N ILE A 50 12.49 17.98 -4.98
CA ILE A 50 13.61 17.05 -5.20
C ILE A 50 14.06 17.20 -6.67
N PRO A 51 15.36 17.06 -7.00
CA PRO A 51 15.82 17.11 -8.37
C PRO A 51 15.04 16.13 -9.24
N LYS A 52 14.76 16.55 -10.47
CA LYS A 52 14.13 15.67 -11.44
C LYS A 52 15.18 14.66 -11.95
N PRO A 53 14.79 13.41 -12.26
CA PRO A 53 15.72 12.41 -12.78
C PRO A 53 16.53 12.96 -13.95
N GLY A 54 17.86 12.92 -13.83
CA GLY A 54 18.79 13.45 -14.80
C GLY A 54 19.02 12.48 -15.97
N THR A 55 18.03 12.31 -16.84
CA THR A 55 18.27 11.82 -18.21
C THR A 55 17.37 12.60 -19.17
N GLY A 56 17.84 12.89 -20.39
CA GLY A 56 17.06 13.50 -21.46
C GLY A 56 15.91 12.64 -22.01
N LYS A 57 15.30 11.80 -21.16
CA LYS A 57 13.96 11.29 -21.32
C LYS A 57 13.17 11.83 -20.14
N PRO A 58 12.06 12.54 -20.35
CA PRO A 58 11.16 12.89 -19.27
C PRO A 58 10.96 11.68 -18.35
N CYS A 59 10.71 11.93 -17.06
CA CYS A 59 9.73 11.10 -16.36
C CYS A 59 8.47 11.24 -17.19
N HIS A 60 8.39 10.42 -18.23
CA HIS A 60 7.45 10.63 -19.27
C HIS A 60 6.15 10.24 -18.59
N VAL A 61 5.32 11.25 -18.35
CA VAL A 61 4.01 11.25 -18.95
C VAL A 61 4.21 10.80 -20.42
N LEU A 62 4.36 9.49 -20.65
CA LEU A 62 4.55 8.93 -21.98
C LEU A 62 3.20 9.06 -22.65
N ALA A 63 3.21 9.79 -23.75
CA ALA A 63 2.23 9.63 -24.81
C ALA A 63 2.03 8.14 -25.11
N GLU A 64 0.75 7.78 -25.24
CA GLU A 64 0.20 6.76 -26.13
C GLU A 64 1.07 5.53 -26.44
N GLY A 65 0.71 4.40 -25.81
CA GLY A 65 1.19 3.06 -26.16
C GLY A 65 0.36 2.02 -25.40
N ASP A 66 0.05 0.91 -26.05
CA ASP A 66 -0.98 -0.08 -25.73
C ASP A 66 -1.02 -0.61 -24.28
N VAL A 67 -2.24 -0.91 -23.82
CA VAL A 67 -2.52 -1.52 -22.51
C VAL A 67 -2.24 -3.02 -22.53
N GLU A 68 -0.98 -3.39 -22.75
CA GLU A 68 -0.45 -4.69 -22.35
C GLU A 68 0.66 -4.46 -21.31
N GLY A 69 0.35 -4.70 -20.03
CA GLY A 69 1.39 -4.83 -18.98
C GLY A 69 1.32 -3.88 -17.78
N GLY A 70 0.15 -3.65 -17.17
CA GLY A 70 -0.07 -2.74 -16.03
C GLY A 70 1.03 -2.74 -14.96
N THR A 71 1.47 -3.91 -14.48
CA THR A 71 2.55 -4.05 -13.48
C THR A 71 3.91 -3.57 -14.01
N HIS A 72 4.23 -3.82 -15.27
CA HIS A 72 5.52 -3.42 -15.86
C HIS A 72 5.63 -1.91 -15.99
N ARG A 73 4.57 -1.24 -16.42
CA ARG A 73 4.53 0.23 -16.52
C ARG A 73 4.61 0.90 -15.14
N PHE A 74 3.96 0.31 -14.14
CA PHE A 74 4.09 0.78 -12.75
C PHE A 74 5.56 0.78 -12.30
N PHE A 75 6.27 -0.36 -12.41
CA PHE A 75 7.67 -0.43 -12.00
C PHE A 75 8.60 0.47 -12.81
N GLN A 76 8.31 0.72 -14.09
CA GLN A 76 9.08 1.70 -14.87
C GLN A 76 8.96 3.12 -14.31
N LEU A 77 7.76 3.54 -13.90
CA LEU A 77 7.54 4.86 -13.30
C LEU A 77 8.13 4.93 -11.89
N TYR A 78 7.79 3.94 -11.06
CA TYR A 78 8.21 3.85 -9.67
C TYR A 78 9.74 3.82 -9.54
N CYS A 79 10.39 2.85 -10.18
CA CYS A 79 11.86 2.73 -10.12
C CYS A 79 12.58 3.85 -10.89
N GLY A 80 11.97 4.39 -11.96
CA GLY A 80 12.54 5.52 -12.70
C GLY A 80 12.62 6.82 -11.88
N GLY A 81 11.78 6.94 -10.83
CA GLY A 81 11.87 8.01 -9.87
C GLY A 81 13.08 7.90 -8.93
N PHE A 82 13.61 6.70 -8.70
CA PHE A 82 14.58 6.47 -7.63
C PHE A 82 15.98 7.02 -7.89
N ASP A 83 16.32 7.27 -9.15
CA ASP A 83 17.63 7.81 -9.52
C ASP A 83 17.95 9.16 -8.87
N VAL A 84 16.94 9.88 -8.39
CA VAL A 84 17.04 11.19 -7.75
C VAL A 84 17.44 11.12 -6.28
N PHE A 85 17.17 9.99 -5.60
CA PHE A 85 17.43 9.83 -4.17
C PHE A 85 18.91 9.52 -3.92
N ARG A 86 19.75 10.56 -4.04
CA ARG A 86 21.21 10.48 -3.84
C ARG A 86 21.69 11.20 -2.59
N GLU A 87 20.89 12.09 -2.05
CA GLU A 87 21.23 12.97 -0.94
C GLU A 87 20.20 12.81 0.18
N GLU A 88 20.67 12.83 1.44
CA GLU A 88 19.84 12.72 2.65
C GLU A 88 18.67 13.72 2.66
N GLU A 89 18.92 14.94 2.18
CA GLU A 89 17.93 16.03 2.13
C GLU A 89 16.68 15.64 1.33
N TYR A 90 16.80 14.82 0.29
CA TYR A 90 15.67 14.41 -0.55
C TYR A 90 14.76 13.42 0.17
N PHE A 91 15.32 12.53 1.00
CA PHE A 91 14.53 11.66 1.87
C PHE A 91 13.78 12.49 2.92
N CYS A 92 14.41 13.53 3.47
CA CYS A 92 13.76 14.47 4.38
C CYS A 92 12.59 15.21 3.71
N TYR A 93 12.76 15.71 2.49
CA TYR A 93 11.68 16.39 1.77
C TYR A 93 10.50 15.47 1.48
N LEU A 94 10.78 14.23 1.09
CA LEU A 94 9.76 13.22 0.84
C LEU A 94 8.95 12.93 2.11
N ALA A 95 9.62 12.66 3.22
CA ALA A 95 8.96 12.43 4.51
C ALA A 95 8.14 13.65 4.98
N LEU A 96 8.72 14.85 4.93
CA LEU A 96 8.04 16.08 5.34
C LEU A 96 6.81 16.40 4.47
N ASN A 97 6.86 16.14 3.16
CA ASN A 97 5.70 16.33 2.29
C ASN A 97 4.53 15.43 2.71
N TYR A 98 4.83 14.19 3.10
CA TYR A 98 3.81 13.26 3.54
C TYR A 98 3.33 13.56 4.97
N PHE A 99 4.20 13.99 5.88
CA PHE A 99 3.83 14.40 7.25
C PHE A 99 2.86 15.59 7.29
N GLN A 100 2.81 16.42 6.26
CA GLN A 100 1.79 17.47 6.15
C GLN A 100 0.35 16.92 5.98
N ARG A 101 0.22 15.63 5.65
CA ARG A 101 -1.07 14.98 5.35
C ARG A 101 -1.60 14.14 6.52
N ALA A 102 -0.76 13.82 7.51
CA ALA A 102 -1.11 12.93 8.61
C ALA A 102 -0.79 13.59 9.96
N VAL A 103 -1.67 13.41 10.94
CA VAL A 103 -1.49 13.94 12.30
C VAL A 103 -0.49 13.12 13.11
N GLN A 104 -0.34 11.83 12.77
CA GLN A 104 0.58 10.88 13.40
C GLN A 104 1.09 9.88 12.37
N PHE A 105 2.28 9.33 12.61
CA PHE A 105 2.93 8.39 11.70
C PHE A 105 3.76 7.36 12.48
N GLN A 106 3.91 6.18 11.88
CA GLN A 106 4.84 5.13 12.29
C GLN A 106 5.52 4.58 11.04
N TRP A 107 6.78 4.17 11.15
CA TRP A 107 7.52 3.63 10.00
C TRP A 107 7.47 2.11 9.94
N ILE A 108 7.34 1.58 8.73
CA ILE A 108 7.56 0.17 8.42
C ILE A 108 8.77 0.12 7.50
N MET A 109 9.82 -0.60 7.89
CA MET A 109 10.99 -0.80 7.04
C MET A 109 10.72 -1.94 6.06
N CYS A 110 10.63 -1.65 4.77
CA CYS A 110 10.35 -2.66 3.76
C CYS A 110 11.63 -3.18 3.10
N PHE A 111 11.69 -4.50 2.89
CA PHE A 111 12.75 -5.14 2.11
C PHE A 111 12.30 -5.39 0.68
N LEU A 112 13.12 -4.94 -0.26
CA LEU A 112 12.92 -5.18 -1.68
C LEU A 112 13.24 -6.63 -2.00
N ARG A 113 12.19 -7.42 -2.29
CA ARG A 113 12.39 -8.86 -2.46
C ARG A 113 13.13 -9.22 -3.72
N ASP A 114 13.33 -8.35 -4.72
CA ASP A 114 14.21 -8.60 -5.86
C ASP A 114 15.70 -8.57 -5.49
N MET A 115 16.05 -7.93 -4.37
CA MET A 115 17.37 -7.99 -3.76
C MET A 115 17.57 -9.28 -2.96
N SER A 116 18.81 -9.55 -2.55
CA SER A 116 19.15 -10.79 -1.85
C SER A 116 18.70 -10.78 -0.38
N PRO A 117 18.46 -11.95 0.25
CA PRO A 117 18.20 -12.03 1.69
C PRO A 117 19.28 -11.39 2.55
N GLU A 118 20.55 -11.44 2.11
CA GLU A 118 21.66 -10.77 2.79
C GLU A 118 21.51 -9.25 2.74
N SER A 119 20.98 -8.70 1.64
CA SER A 119 20.62 -7.28 1.56
C SER A 119 19.55 -6.93 2.58
N ALA A 120 18.48 -7.73 2.68
CA ALA A 120 17.44 -7.51 3.68
C ALA A 120 18.01 -7.54 5.11
N MET A 121 18.83 -8.53 5.44
CA MET A 121 19.49 -8.63 6.76
C MET A 121 20.42 -7.45 7.04
N SER A 122 21.19 -6.98 6.06
CA SER A 122 22.05 -5.80 6.22
C SER A 122 21.22 -4.55 6.56
N HIS A 123 20.16 -4.29 5.81
CA HIS A 123 19.28 -3.14 6.07
C HIS A 123 18.58 -3.24 7.43
N HIS A 124 18.18 -4.45 7.84
CA HIS A 124 17.63 -4.67 9.19
C HIS A 124 18.63 -4.28 10.29
N ILE A 125 19.89 -4.70 10.15
CA ILE A 125 20.95 -4.36 11.11
C ILE A 125 21.20 -2.85 11.15
N ASP A 126 21.27 -2.21 9.98
CA ASP A 126 21.47 -0.76 9.86
C ASP A 126 20.29 0.04 10.44
N ALA A 127 19.08 -0.53 10.46
CA ALA A 127 17.88 0.07 11.01
C ALA A 127 17.78 -0.03 12.56
N LEU A 128 18.52 -0.94 13.20
CA LEU A 128 18.42 -1.17 14.65
C LEU A 128 18.65 0.07 15.53
N PRO A 129 19.57 1.01 15.20
CA PRO A 129 19.71 2.27 15.94
C PRO A 129 18.45 3.15 15.91
N PHE A 130 17.59 2.97 14.91
CA PHE A 130 16.36 3.74 14.69
C PHE A 130 15.09 2.95 15.04
N ARG A 131 15.22 1.78 15.68
CA ARG A 131 14.09 0.86 15.95
C ARG A 131 12.93 1.50 16.69
N ASP A 132 13.17 2.51 17.52
CA ASP A 132 12.10 3.18 18.28
C ASP A 132 11.19 4.03 17.36
N MET A 133 11.62 4.31 16.13
CA MET A 133 10.82 4.96 15.09
C MET A 133 10.10 3.95 14.17
N ILE A 134 10.51 2.68 14.19
CA ILE A 134 10.07 1.64 13.26
C ILE A 134 9.17 0.66 14.02
N VAL A 135 7.89 0.62 13.65
CA VAL A 135 6.91 -0.28 14.31
C VAL A 135 6.99 -1.71 13.77
N GLY A 136 7.49 -1.90 12.56
CA GLY A 136 7.54 -3.20 11.92
C GLY A 136 8.38 -3.24 10.65
N ILE A 137 8.43 -4.42 10.05
CA ILE A 137 9.08 -4.67 8.77
C ILE A 137 8.11 -5.24 7.74
N GLY A 138 8.42 -4.99 6.47
CA GLY A 138 7.67 -5.45 5.31
C GLY A 138 8.52 -6.23 4.32
N LEU A 139 7.90 -7.08 3.50
CA LEU A 139 8.49 -7.61 2.27
C LEU A 139 7.66 -7.15 1.09
N GLU A 140 8.26 -6.53 0.09
CA GLU A 140 7.55 -5.94 -1.06
C GLU A 140 8.27 -6.22 -2.37
N PHE A 141 7.85 -5.58 -3.45
CA PHE A 141 8.37 -5.75 -4.82
C PHE A 141 7.97 -7.09 -5.48
N LEU A 142 8.50 -7.35 -6.68
CA LEU A 142 8.12 -8.47 -7.56
C LEU A 142 8.19 -9.85 -6.87
N GLU A 143 7.01 -10.43 -6.60
CA GLU A 143 6.85 -11.73 -5.92
C GLU A 143 7.27 -12.96 -6.74
N ARG A 144 7.33 -12.82 -8.07
CA ARG A 144 7.55 -13.96 -8.98
C ARG A 144 8.91 -14.62 -8.75
N GLY A 145 8.87 -15.85 -8.26
CA GLY A 145 10.08 -16.67 -8.03
C GLY A 145 10.83 -16.31 -6.76
N ARG A 146 10.27 -15.42 -5.93
CA ARG A 146 10.90 -14.90 -4.71
C ARG A 146 9.91 -15.00 -3.54
N PRO A 147 9.63 -16.23 -3.05
CA PRO A 147 8.65 -16.46 -1.99
C PRO A 147 9.10 -15.83 -0.67
N SER A 148 8.17 -15.52 0.22
CA SER A 148 8.45 -14.86 1.50
C SER A 148 9.45 -15.64 2.37
N LEU A 149 9.33 -16.97 2.42
CA LEU A 149 10.26 -17.82 3.21
C LEU A 149 11.71 -17.82 2.71
N LEU A 150 12.00 -17.24 1.53
CA LEU A 150 13.39 -16.99 1.13
C LEU A 150 14.07 -15.98 2.06
N PHE A 151 13.28 -15.17 2.78
CA PHE A 151 13.73 -14.11 3.66
C PHE A 151 13.49 -14.44 5.14
N GLU A 152 13.19 -15.69 5.50
CA GLU A 152 12.77 -16.08 6.87
C GLU A 152 13.70 -15.53 7.95
N ASP A 153 15.01 -15.69 7.79
CA ASP A 153 16.01 -15.26 8.77
C ASP A 153 15.89 -13.78 9.20
N VAL A 154 15.54 -12.87 8.28
CA VAL A 154 15.36 -11.44 8.65
C VAL A 154 14.07 -11.22 9.43
N PHE A 155 13.03 -12.01 9.16
CA PHE A 155 11.76 -11.95 9.86
C PHE A 155 11.85 -12.56 11.26
N GLU A 156 12.55 -13.69 11.42
CA GLU A 156 12.92 -14.23 12.73
C GLU A 156 13.70 -13.19 13.54
N ARG A 157 14.71 -12.57 12.92
CA ARG A 157 15.50 -11.53 13.58
C ARG A 157 14.67 -10.29 13.94
N ALA A 158 13.66 -9.94 13.16
CA ALA A 158 12.78 -8.83 13.50
C ALA A 158 11.89 -9.15 14.72
N ARG A 159 11.48 -10.41 14.90
CA ARG A 159 10.76 -10.87 16.10
C ARG A 159 11.60 -10.72 17.37
N ASP A 160 12.88 -11.09 17.32
CA ASP A 160 13.82 -10.86 18.42
C ASP A 160 13.88 -9.39 18.85
N ASN A 161 13.65 -8.47 17.89
CA ASN A 161 13.65 -7.03 18.10
C ASN A 161 12.24 -6.46 18.35
N HIS A 162 11.24 -7.31 18.60
CA HIS A 162 9.85 -6.95 18.87
C HIS A 162 9.15 -6.15 17.75
N LEU A 163 9.64 -6.26 16.51
CA LEU A 163 9.03 -5.62 15.36
C LEU A 163 7.83 -6.43 14.86
N LYS A 164 6.81 -5.71 14.38
CA LYS A 164 5.66 -6.30 13.69
C LYS A 164 6.04 -6.70 12.25
N ILE A 165 5.25 -7.58 11.64
CA ILE A 165 5.52 -8.12 10.30
C ILE A 165 4.32 -7.90 9.39
N THR A 166 4.56 -7.32 8.21
CA THR A 166 3.65 -7.33 7.06
C THR A 166 4.32 -7.93 5.84
N CYS A 167 3.55 -8.39 4.85
CA CYS A 167 4.10 -8.97 3.64
C CYS A 167 3.15 -8.81 2.46
N HIS A 168 3.68 -8.32 1.33
CA HIS A 168 2.98 -8.36 0.06
C HIS A 168 2.71 -9.79 -0.38
N CYS A 169 1.45 -10.04 -0.72
CA CYS A 169 0.90 -11.29 -1.24
C CYS A 169 0.05 -10.96 -2.48
N ASP A 170 0.68 -10.78 -3.63
CA ASP A 170 0.05 -10.19 -4.80
C ASP A 170 -0.97 -11.13 -5.45
N PHE A 171 -2.18 -10.61 -5.68
CA PHE A 171 -3.20 -11.35 -6.39
C PHE A 171 -2.75 -11.65 -7.84
N GLY A 172 -2.87 -12.91 -8.26
CA GLY A 172 -2.48 -13.35 -9.59
C GLY A 172 -0.99 -13.70 -9.75
N ALA A 173 -0.18 -13.56 -8.69
CA ALA A 173 1.17 -14.10 -8.67
C ALA A 173 1.14 -15.64 -8.81
N LYS A 174 2.19 -16.20 -9.44
CA LYS A 174 2.34 -17.66 -9.55
C LYS A 174 2.46 -18.24 -8.14
N HIS A 175 1.57 -19.18 -7.80
CA HIS A 175 1.47 -19.78 -6.45
C HIS A 175 1.00 -18.83 -5.34
N SER A 176 0.23 -17.79 -5.66
CA SER A 176 -0.28 -16.80 -4.70
C SER A 176 -0.88 -17.40 -3.41
N LEU A 177 -1.72 -18.45 -3.51
CA LEU A 177 -2.30 -19.10 -2.32
C LEU A 177 -1.24 -19.71 -1.40
N ARG A 178 -0.17 -20.27 -1.97
CA ARG A 178 0.95 -20.81 -1.19
C ARG A 178 1.72 -19.67 -0.52
N HIS A 179 1.93 -18.56 -1.22
CA HIS A 179 2.65 -17.42 -0.65
C HIS A 179 1.84 -16.75 0.48
N VAL A 180 0.52 -16.64 0.33
CA VAL A 180 -0.38 -16.21 1.41
C VAL A 180 -0.23 -17.16 2.61
N ALA A 181 -0.32 -18.48 2.41
CA ALA A 181 -0.15 -19.43 3.51
C ALA A 181 1.24 -19.34 4.17
N GLN A 182 2.30 -19.12 3.39
CA GLN A 182 3.64 -18.91 3.94
C GLN A 182 3.73 -17.62 4.77
N ALA A 183 3.19 -16.52 4.25
CA ALA A 183 3.16 -15.25 4.96
C ALA A 183 2.32 -15.33 6.24
N VAL A 184 1.17 -16.02 6.22
CA VAL A 184 0.23 -16.06 7.34
C VAL A 184 0.59 -17.10 8.39
N ASP A 185 1.12 -18.26 8.01
CA ASP A 185 1.28 -19.40 8.92
C ASP A 185 2.74 -19.63 9.36
N GLN A 186 3.72 -19.08 8.62
CA GLN A 186 5.14 -19.47 8.78
C GLN A 186 6.06 -18.27 8.99
N LEU A 187 5.89 -17.18 8.25
CA LEU A 187 6.87 -16.07 8.18
C LEU A 187 7.21 -15.47 9.56
N GLY A 188 8.49 -15.47 9.91
CA GLY A 188 8.97 -15.01 11.22
C GLY A 188 8.40 -15.87 12.35
N GLU A 189 8.51 -17.19 12.18
CA GLU A 189 8.03 -18.29 13.04
C GLU A 189 6.52 -18.42 13.27
N THR A 190 5.79 -17.29 13.34
CA THR A 190 4.38 -17.25 13.73
C THR A 190 3.48 -16.63 12.66
N GLY A 191 4.04 -16.32 11.49
CA GLY A 191 3.34 -15.60 10.42
C GLY A 191 3.23 -14.09 10.64
N ALA A 192 2.84 -13.39 9.59
CA ALA A 192 2.67 -11.94 9.54
C ALA A 192 1.44 -11.48 10.33
N GLY A 193 1.52 -10.30 10.96
CA GLY A 193 0.38 -9.69 11.65
C GLY A 193 -0.64 -9.04 10.72
N ARG A 194 -0.21 -8.76 9.48
CA ARG A 194 -1.01 -8.25 8.38
C ARG A 194 -0.44 -8.78 7.07
N ILE A 195 -1.26 -8.94 6.05
CA ILE A 195 -0.77 -9.14 4.68
C ILE A 195 -1.30 -8.04 3.78
N ASP A 196 -0.52 -7.75 2.75
CA ASP A 196 -0.83 -6.69 1.82
C ASP A 196 -1.25 -7.29 0.47
N HIS A 197 -2.32 -6.75 -0.13
CA HIS A 197 -3.02 -7.19 -1.35
C HIS A 197 -3.74 -8.54 -1.27
N GLY A 198 -3.16 -9.52 -0.57
CA GLY A 198 -3.67 -10.89 -0.46
C GLY A 198 -4.99 -11.02 0.29
N LEU A 199 -5.67 -12.15 0.12
CA LEU A 199 -6.95 -12.45 0.77
C LEU A 199 -6.79 -13.61 1.76
N HIS A 200 -7.07 -13.34 3.03
CA HIS A 200 -7.08 -14.35 4.10
C HIS A 200 -8.17 -14.04 5.13
N LYS A 201 -8.84 -15.07 5.67
CA LYS A 201 -9.87 -14.88 6.69
C LYS A 201 -9.23 -14.89 8.09
N GLY A 202 -9.42 -13.83 8.85
CA GLY A 202 -8.92 -13.73 10.24
C GLY A 202 -7.63 -12.95 10.42
N LEU A 203 -7.06 -12.39 9.34
CA LEU A 203 -5.96 -11.44 9.41
C LEU A 203 -6.42 -10.08 8.88
N GLY A 204 -5.79 -8.99 9.34
CA GLY A 204 -5.93 -7.68 8.72
C GLY A 204 -5.35 -7.70 7.31
N LEU A 205 -6.05 -7.08 6.37
CA LEU A 205 -5.63 -7.00 4.97
C LEU A 205 -5.63 -5.55 4.50
N THR A 206 -4.59 -5.13 3.79
CA THR A 206 -4.65 -3.88 3.03
C THR A 206 -4.93 -4.17 1.57
N ILE A 207 -5.93 -3.52 0.99
CA ILE A 207 -6.32 -3.69 -0.40
C ILE A 207 -6.04 -2.41 -1.17
N ARG A 208 -5.29 -2.54 -2.26
CA ARG A 208 -5.10 -1.48 -3.26
C ARG A 208 -6.19 -1.52 -4.32
N LEU A 209 -7.23 -0.71 -4.14
CA LEU A 209 -8.36 -0.68 -5.07
C LEU A 209 -8.00 -0.31 -6.52
N TRP A 210 -6.98 0.52 -6.74
CA TRP A 210 -6.49 0.81 -8.08
C TRP A 210 -6.09 -0.47 -8.84
N GLY A 211 -5.65 -1.51 -8.12
CA GLY A 211 -5.23 -2.81 -8.68
C GLY A 211 -6.42 -3.49 -9.26
N TYR A 212 -7.39 -3.70 -8.37
CA TYR A 212 -8.67 -4.25 -8.73
C TYR A 212 -9.33 -3.44 -9.85
N LEU A 213 -9.29 -2.10 -9.84
CA LEU A 213 -9.82 -1.29 -10.93
C LEU A 213 -9.16 -1.65 -12.28
N CYS A 214 -7.84 -1.70 -12.35
CA CYS A 214 -7.12 -2.05 -13.58
C CYS A 214 -7.41 -3.49 -14.04
N TYR A 215 -7.55 -4.45 -13.12
CA TYR A 215 -7.71 -5.89 -13.45
C TYR A 215 -9.16 -6.30 -13.73
N ILE A 216 -10.13 -5.79 -12.97
CA ILE A 216 -11.52 -6.25 -12.99
C ILE A 216 -12.52 -5.18 -13.43
N GLY A 217 -12.11 -3.91 -13.47
CA GLY A 217 -12.97 -2.76 -13.80
C GLY A 217 -13.90 -2.34 -12.66
N GLU A 218 -14.30 -1.06 -12.67
CA GLU A 218 -15.02 -0.39 -11.58
C GLU A 218 -16.34 -1.10 -11.22
N SER A 219 -17.14 -1.42 -12.24
CA SER A 219 -18.46 -2.06 -12.07
C SER A 219 -18.45 -3.35 -11.25
N ARG A 220 -17.30 -4.03 -11.12
CA ARG A 220 -17.15 -5.28 -10.36
C ARG A 220 -16.61 -5.07 -8.96
N ILE A 221 -16.07 -3.89 -8.64
CA ILE A 221 -15.51 -3.60 -7.32
C ILE A 221 -16.59 -3.75 -6.24
N PRO A 222 -17.79 -3.12 -6.34
CA PRO A 222 -18.80 -3.24 -5.29
C PRO A 222 -19.22 -4.69 -5.00
N GLU A 223 -19.44 -5.49 -6.04
CA GLU A 223 -19.78 -6.92 -5.90
C GLU A 223 -18.67 -7.69 -5.16
N ARG A 224 -17.41 -7.50 -5.54
CA ARG A 224 -16.27 -8.20 -4.91
C ARG A 224 -16.06 -7.76 -3.47
N MET A 225 -16.21 -6.47 -3.21
CA MET A 225 -16.09 -5.91 -1.87
C MET A 225 -17.22 -6.41 -0.97
N GLY A 226 -18.44 -6.54 -1.50
CA GLY A 226 -19.56 -7.19 -0.82
C GLY A 226 -19.26 -8.63 -0.43
N VAL A 227 -18.69 -9.44 -1.35
CA VAL A 227 -18.30 -10.83 -1.04
C VAL A 227 -17.25 -10.91 0.08
N ILE A 228 -16.27 -10.01 0.09
CA ILE A 228 -15.23 -9.95 1.13
C ILE A 228 -15.85 -9.55 2.47
N HIS A 229 -16.73 -8.55 2.46
CA HIS A 229 -17.45 -8.07 3.63
C HIS A 229 -18.36 -9.14 4.23
N ASP A 230 -19.21 -9.77 3.42
CA ASP A 230 -20.12 -10.84 3.82
C ASP A 230 -19.37 -12.06 4.40
N ALA A 231 -18.13 -12.28 3.98
CA ALA A 231 -17.27 -13.33 4.51
C ALA A 231 -16.67 -12.99 5.90
N GLY A 232 -16.87 -11.75 6.38
CA GLY A 232 -16.32 -11.22 7.63
C GLY A 232 -14.82 -10.93 7.55
N ILE A 233 -14.30 -10.64 6.36
CA ILE A 233 -12.88 -10.36 6.15
C ILE A 233 -12.63 -8.87 6.40
N LYS A 234 -11.76 -8.55 7.37
CA LYS A 234 -11.39 -7.18 7.69
C LYS A 234 -10.40 -6.65 6.67
N ILE A 235 -10.85 -5.65 5.90
CA ILE A 235 -10.05 -5.00 4.88
C ILE A 235 -9.90 -3.51 5.17
N VAL A 236 -8.75 -2.97 4.81
CA VAL A 236 -8.43 -1.55 4.84
C VAL A 236 -8.01 -1.15 3.44
N ILE A 237 -8.50 -0.02 2.95
CA ILE A 237 -8.08 0.47 1.65
C ILE A 237 -6.77 1.24 1.83
N GLY A 238 -5.73 0.81 1.12
CA GLY A 238 -4.44 1.51 1.03
C GLY A 238 -4.30 2.28 -0.29
N SER A 239 -3.53 3.37 -0.27
CA SER A 239 -3.19 4.12 -1.49
C SER A 239 -2.05 3.46 -2.28
N ASP A 240 -1.20 2.65 -1.62
CA ASP A 240 -0.04 1.98 -2.20
C ASP A 240 0.98 3.03 -2.70
N ASP A 241 0.89 3.47 -3.95
CA ASP A 241 1.80 4.48 -4.54
C ASP A 241 1.01 5.61 -5.20
N PRO A 242 0.44 6.56 -4.43
CA PRO A 242 -0.54 7.51 -4.94
C PRO A 242 -0.06 8.32 -6.15
N ALA A 243 1.23 8.68 -6.23
CA ALA A 243 1.77 9.41 -7.37
C ALA A 243 1.91 8.57 -8.64
N CYS A 244 2.17 7.26 -8.51
CA CYS A 244 2.23 6.33 -9.64
C CYS A 244 0.85 5.80 -10.06
N MET A 245 -0.17 6.01 -9.21
CA MET A 245 -1.53 5.52 -9.39
C MET A 245 -2.52 6.63 -9.74
N GLU A 246 -2.00 7.63 -10.47
CA GLU A 246 -2.74 8.78 -11.01
C GLU A 246 -3.48 9.61 -9.96
N ASP A 247 -3.01 9.59 -8.70
CA ASP A 247 -3.69 10.18 -7.54
C ASP A 247 -5.19 9.91 -7.60
N ILE A 248 -5.57 8.68 -7.96
CA ILE A 248 -6.93 8.16 -7.81
C ILE A 248 -7.12 8.06 -6.31
N ARG A 249 -7.34 9.22 -5.72
CA ARG A 249 -7.60 9.36 -4.32
C ARG A 249 -8.77 8.45 -4.07
N LEU A 250 -8.59 7.59 -3.09
CA LEU A 250 -9.59 6.75 -2.43
C LEU A 250 -10.98 7.39 -2.28
N LYS A 251 -11.07 8.72 -2.37
CA LYS A 251 -12.27 9.54 -2.35
C LYS A 251 -13.51 8.79 -2.83
N ASN A 252 -13.54 8.23 -4.04
CA ASN A 252 -14.80 7.70 -4.56
C ASN A 252 -15.08 6.21 -4.27
N THR A 253 -14.16 5.43 -3.70
CA THR A 253 -14.46 4.02 -3.35
C THR A 253 -14.72 3.80 -1.86
N LEU A 254 -14.52 4.87 -1.10
CA LEU A 254 -14.85 4.98 0.31
C LEU A 254 -16.39 4.99 0.56
N TYR A 255 -17.27 4.71 -0.41
CA TYR A 255 -18.71 4.54 -0.15
C TYR A 255 -19.08 3.44 0.88
N MET A 256 -18.11 2.69 1.44
CA MET A 256 -18.24 1.81 2.61
C MET A 256 -17.46 2.30 3.86
N LEU A 257 -17.34 3.62 4.04
CA LEU A 257 -16.35 4.28 4.92
C LEU A 257 -16.29 3.85 6.38
N CYS A 258 -17.43 3.78 7.07
CA CYS A 258 -17.39 3.73 8.52
C CYS A 258 -16.77 2.44 9.05
N GLU A 259 -17.21 1.30 8.50
CA GLU A 259 -16.67 0.00 8.89
C GLU A 259 -15.23 -0.17 8.43
N LEU A 260 -14.85 0.38 7.28
CA LEU A 260 -13.46 0.36 6.82
C LEU A 260 -12.56 1.21 7.71
N CYS A 261 -13.02 2.38 8.18
CA CYS A 261 -12.29 3.19 9.17
C CYS A 261 -12.15 2.45 10.50
N GLN A 262 -13.21 1.80 10.98
CA GLN A 262 -13.15 0.98 12.19
C GLN A 262 -12.16 -0.19 12.04
N TYR A 263 -12.23 -0.93 10.93
CA TYR A 263 -11.28 -2.01 10.65
C TYR A 263 -9.85 -1.51 10.52
N ALA A 264 -9.65 -0.30 9.98
CA ALA A 264 -8.35 0.33 9.95
C ALA A 264 -7.81 0.55 11.37
N VAL A 265 -8.62 1.04 12.30
CA VAL A 265 -8.14 1.15 13.69
C VAL A 265 -7.88 -0.22 14.31
N ASP A 266 -8.77 -1.20 14.10
CA ASP A 266 -8.65 -2.55 14.67
C ASP A 266 -7.36 -3.29 14.27
N ILE A 267 -6.80 -3.01 13.09
CA ILE A 267 -5.61 -3.73 12.57
C ILE A 267 -4.35 -2.86 12.59
N CYS A 268 -4.43 -1.66 13.15
CA CYS A 268 -3.29 -0.76 13.21
C CYS A 268 -2.29 -1.23 14.26
N TRP A 269 -1.07 -0.72 14.16
CA TRP A 269 -0.03 -0.96 15.15
C TRP A 269 0.21 0.28 16.02
N ALA A 270 -0.82 1.13 16.13
CA ALA A 270 -0.82 2.24 17.05
C ALA A 270 -0.98 1.75 18.49
N SER A 271 -0.75 2.63 19.45
CA SER A 271 -1.05 2.32 20.85
C SER A 271 -2.55 2.34 21.10
N THR A 272 -3.03 1.62 22.11
CA THR A 272 -4.44 1.62 22.54
C THR A 272 -4.97 3.02 22.82
N THR A 273 -4.12 3.94 23.28
CA THR A 273 -4.48 5.36 23.47
C THR A 273 -4.84 6.02 22.14
N ILE A 274 -4.03 5.81 21.10
CA ILE A 274 -4.27 6.38 19.77
C ILE A 274 -5.47 5.71 19.11
N GLU A 275 -5.60 4.39 19.22
CA GLU A 275 -6.76 3.65 18.74
C GLU A 275 -8.05 4.22 19.33
N THR A 276 -8.09 4.40 20.66
CA THR A 276 -9.26 4.97 21.36
C THR A 276 -9.58 6.37 20.87
N GLN A 277 -8.57 7.23 20.70
CA GLN A 277 -8.75 8.60 20.19
C GLN A 277 -9.38 8.61 18.79
N ILE A 278 -8.85 7.81 17.86
CA ILE A 278 -9.39 7.75 16.49
C ILE A 278 -10.84 7.23 16.50
N LEU A 279 -11.15 6.25 17.35
CA LEU A 279 -12.52 5.72 17.47
C LEU A 279 -13.51 6.71 18.08
N GLU A 280 -13.10 7.45 19.11
CA GLU A 280 -13.91 8.50 19.71
C GLU A 280 -14.19 9.62 18.69
N GLU A 281 -13.16 10.07 17.97
CA GLU A 281 -13.30 11.06 16.89
C GLU A 281 -14.22 10.54 15.78
N LEU A 282 -14.06 9.28 15.36
CA LEU A 282 -14.89 8.66 14.33
C LEU A 282 -16.36 8.60 14.78
N GLN A 283 -16.62 8.13 16.01
CA GLN A 283 -17.97 8.06 16.54
C GLN A 283 -18.61 9.45 16.65
N GLU A 284 -17.87 10.45 17.12
CA GLU A 284 -18.37 11.81 17.25
C GLU A 284 -18.65 12.44 15.88
N TYR A 285 -17.76 12.23 14.91
CA TYR A 285 -17.97 12.67 13.54
C TYR A 285 -19.23 12.04 12.92
N LEU A 286 -19.43 10.73 13.11
CA LEU A 286 -20.60 10.03 12.57
C LEU A 286 -21.93 10.51 13.15
N LYS A 287 -21.99 10.88 14.43
CA LYS A 287 -23.19 11.50 15.03
C LYS A 287 -23.57 12.84 14.41
N GLN A 288 -22.61 13.55 13.81
CA GLN A 288 -22.85 14.88 13.23
C GLN A 288 -23.35 14.82 11.79
N VAL A 289 -23.07 13.72 11.08
CA VAL A 289 -23.29 13.58 9.64
C VAL A 289 -24.35 12.52 9.26
N LEU A 290 -24.76 11.66 10.19
CA LEU A 290 -25.85 10.67 10.05
C LEU A 290 -27.03 11.03 10.96
#